data_AF-A0A383F0W2-F1
#
_entry.id   AF-A0A383F0W2-F1
#
_cell.length_a   1.000
_cell.length_b   1.000
_cell.length_c   1.000
_cell.angle_alpha   90.00
_cell.angle_beta   90.00
_cell.angle_gamma   90.00
#
_symmetry.space_group_name_H-M   'P 1'
#
loop_
_entity.id
_entity.type
_entity.pdbx_description
1 polymer ?
#
loop_
_entity_poly.entity_id
_entity_poly.type
_entity_poly.pdbx_seq_one_letter_code
_entity_poly.pdbx_strand_id
1 'polypeptide(L)'
;MSNRFPRRGLERGLLFAEMEEARSSDVDWRGGRINVYTHFASDEVLEVAKDAARMFFSENALGPAAFPSLKRFETEVVSWTLGLLNGGNAATGNITSGGTESIF
;
A
#
# COMPACT_ATOMS: atom_id res chain seq x y z
N MET A 1 -14.61 0.38 24.60
CA MET A 1 -13.50 -0.52 24.22
C MET A 1 -12.59 -0.75 25.43
N SER A 2 -12.00 -1.93 25.55
CA SER A 2 -11.03 -2.24 26.62
C SER A 2 -9.67 -1.64 26.28
N ASN A 3 -9.07 -0.89 27.21
CA ASN A 3 -7.71 -0.32 27.04
C ASN A 3 -6.59 -1.32 27.40
N ARG A 4 -6.90 -2.62 27.47
CA ARG A 4 -5.93 -3.67 27.81
C ARG A 4 -5.77 -4.65 26.66
N PHE A 5 -4.52 -5.00 26.36
CA PHE A 5 -4.18 -6.04 25.39
C PHE A 5 -4.83 -7.38 25.81
N PRO A 6 -5.46 -8.11 24.88
CA PRO A 6 -6.15 -9.35 25.21
C PRO A 6 -5.16 -10.43 25.67
N ARG A 7 -5.50 -11.16 26.75
CA ARG A 7 -4.63 -12.21 27.31
C ARG A 7 -4.53 -13.46 26.43
N ARG A 8 -5.44 -13.62 25.46
CA ARG A 8 -5.51 -14.73 24.51
C ARG A 8 -5.93 -14.17 23.16
N GLY A 9 -5.43 -14.77 22.08
CA GLY A 9 -5.85 -14.41 20.74
C GLY A 9 -7.34 -14.68 20.54
N LEU A 10 -7.99 -13.82 19.75
CA LEU A 10 -9.34 -14.06 19.28
C LEU A 10 -9.34 -15.16 18.22
N GLU A 11 -10.45 -15.88 18.13
CA GLU A 11 -10.70 -16.77 17.01
C GLU A 11 -10.78 -15.94 15.72
N ARG A 12 -10.32 -16.51 14.60
CA ARG A 12 -10.19 -15.82 13.32
C ARG A 12 -11.53 -15.24 12.86
N GLY A 13 -12.60 -16.02 12.90
CA GLY A 13 -13.94 -15.58 12.49
C GLY A 13 -14.45 -14.42 13.34
N LEU A 14 -14.28 -14.48 14.66
CA LEU A 14 -14.62 -13.38 15.56
C LEU A 14 -13.83 -12.11 15.26
N LEU A 15 -12.51 -12.24 15.01
CA LEU A 15 -11.66 -11.11 14.65
C LEU A 15 -12.14 -10.41 13.36
N PHE A 16 -12.42 -11.18 12.31
CA PHE A 16 -12.89 -10.61 11.05
C PHE A 16 -14.31 -10.04 11.16
N ALA A 17 -15.19 -10.62 11.97
CA ALA A 17 -16.51 -10.07 12.23
C ALA A 17 -16.44 -8.70 12.92
N GLU A 18 -15.55 -8.55 13.92
CA GLU A 18 -15.31 -7.26 14.59
C GLU A 18 -14.73 -6.21 13.63
N MET A 19 -13.81 -6.61 12.75
CA MET A 19 -13.27 -5.72 11.71
C MET A 19 -14.34 -5.29 10.69
N GLU A 20 -15.24 -6.19 10.32
CA GLU A 20 -16.36 -5.89 9.41
C GLU A 20 -17.39 -4.94 10.05
N GLU A 21 -17.72 -5.18 11.32
CA GLU A 21 -18.59 -4.29 12.09
C GLU A 21 -17.98 -2.89 12.20
N ALA A 22 -16.68 -2.77 12.49
CA ALA A 22 -15.98 -1.49 12.52
C ALA A 22 -16.04 -0.78 11.15
N ARG A 23 -15.80 -1.52 10.05
CA ARG A 23 -15.86 -1.00 8.68
C ARG A 23 -17.24 -0.46 8.29
N SER A 24 -18.33 -0.92 8.91
CA SER A 24 -19.68 -0.45 8.61
C SER A 24 -19.90 1.04 8.88
N SER A 25 -19.04 1.66 9.70
CA SER A 25 -19.05 3.09 9.98
C SER A 25 -18.17 3.91 9.04
N ASP A 26 -17.38 3.25 8.18
CA ASP A 26 -16.56 3.92 7.18
C ASP A 26 -17.43 4.53 6.08
N VAL A 27 -16.91 5.56 5.45
CA VAL A 27 -17.60 6.18 4.33
C VAL A 27 -17.67 5.24 3.13
N ASP A 28 -18.83 5.18 2.48
CA ASP A 28 -18.99 4.42 1.24
C ASP A 28 -18.31 5.13 0.07
N TRP A 29 -17.00 4.96 -0.03
CA TRP A 29 -16.21 5.55 -1.11
C TRP A 29 -16.56 4.94 -2.49
N ARG A 30 -17.16 3.75 -2.53
CA ARG A 30 -17.61 3.10 -3.77
C ARG A 30 -18.93 3.68 -4.28
N GLY A 31 -19.90 3.89 -3.40
CA GLY A 31 -21.20 4.48 -3.75
C GLY A 31 -21.24 6.00 -3.75
N GLY A 32 -20.31 6.67 -3.06
CA GLY A 32 -20.33 8.12 -2.80
C GLY A 32 -19.22 8.97 -3.44
N ARG A 33 -18.30 8.37 -4.22
CA ARG A 33 -17.26 9.07 -5.04
C ARG A 33 -16.44 10.13 -4.28
N ILE A 34 -15.75 9.72 -3.21
CA ILE A 34 -14.89 10.63 -2.44
C ILE A 34 -13.45 10.63 -2.99
N ASN A 35 -13.25 11.42 -4.04
CA ASN A 35 -12.00 11.44 -4.82
C ASN A 35 -10.79 12.04 -4.09
N VAL A 36 -10.96 12.58 -2.88
CA VAL A 36 -9.88 13.18 -2.08
C VAL A 36 -9.16 12.14 -1.23
N TYR A 37 -9.86 11.09 -0.78
CA TYR A 37 -9.29 10.09 0.14
C TYR A 37 -9.00 8.74 -0.51
N THR A 38 -9.65 8.41 -1.63
CA THR A 38 -9.45 7.13 -2.31
C THR A 38 -9.29 7.33 -3.82
N HIS A 39 -8.09 7.07 -4.33
CA HIS A 39 -7.80 7.11 -5.75
C HIS A 39 -8.07 5.74 -6.38
N PHE A 40 -9.31 5.56 -6.86
CA PHE A 40 -9.76 4.31 -7.48
C PHE A 40 -9.75 4.41 -9.00
N ALA A 41 -9.07 3.45 -9.65
CA ALA A 41 -9.03 3.35 -11.11
C ALA A 41 -10.14 2.41 -11.63
N SER A 42 -10.10 1.14 -11.24
CA SER A 42 -11.10 0.10 -11.55
C SER A 42 -10.95 -1.08 -10.59
N ASP A 43 -11.94 -1.97 -10.54
CA ASP A 43 -11.84 -3.19 -9.73
C ASP A 43 -10.71 -4.10 -10.22
N GLU A 44 -10.50 -4.18 -11.54
CA GLU A 44 -9.39 -4.95 -12.12
C GLU A 44 -8.02 -4.47 -11.61
N VAL A 45 -7.78 -3.14 -11.66
CA VAL A 45 -6.52 -2.56 -11.15
C VAL A 45 -6.37 -2.79 -9.65
N LEU A 46 -7.47 -2.68 -8.90
CA LEU A 46 -7.47 -2.90 -7.46
C LEU A 46 -7.14 -4.35 -7.09
N GLU A 47 -7.68 -5.34 -7.82
CA GLU A 47 -7.37 -6.75 -7.58
C GLU A 47 -5.89 -7.07 -7.89
N VAL A 48 -5.34 -6.55 -8.98
CA VAL A 48 -3.89 -6.70 -9.26
C VAL A 48 -3.05 -6.13 -8.12
N ALA A 49 -3.40 -4.95 -7.60
CA ALA A 49 -2.67 -4.34 -6.49
C ALA A 49 -2.77 -5.17 -5.20
N LYS A 50 -3.94 -5.73 -4.88
CA LYS A 50 -4.14 -6.60 -3.72
C LYS A 50 -3.35 -7.90 -3.82
N ASP A 51 -3.34 -8.54 -4.98
CA ASP A 51 -2.63 -9.79 -5.20
C ASP A 51 -1.11 -9.58 -5.09
N ALA A 52 -0.59 -8.49 -5.67
CA ALA A 52 0.81 -8.11 -5.50
C ALA A 52 1.14 -7.83 -4.04
N ALA A 53 0.34 -7.01 -3.34
CA ALA A 53 0.57 -6.71 -1.92
C ALA A 53 0.56 -7.98 -1.05
N ARG A 54 -0.33 -8.92 -1.34
CA ARG A 54 -0.39 -10.22 -0.65
C ARG A 54 0.85 -11.07 -0.93
N MET A 55 1.33 -11.09 -2.17
CA MET A 55 2.52 -11.85 -2.58
C MET A 55 3.78 -11.35 -1.85
N PHE A 56 3.93 -10.03 -1.71
CA PHE A 56 5.11 -9.38 -1.15
C PHE A 56 4.95 -8.94 0.31
N PHE A 57 3.86 -9.32 0.99
CA PHE A 57 3.45 -8.79 2.31
C PHE A 57 4.52 -8.87 3.41
N SER A 58 5.40 -9.87 3.34
CA SER A 58 6.44 -10.10 4.37
C SER A 58 7.86 -9.70 3.93
N GLU A 59 8.03 -9.21 2.71
CA GLU A 59 9.33 -8.77 2.20
C GLU A 59 9.68 -7.38 2.74
N ASN A 60 10.97 -7.09 2.89
CA ASN A 60 11.45 -5.85 3.52
C ASN A 60 12.55 -5.18 2.69
N ALA A 61 12.28 -3.97 2.19
CA ALA A 61 13.20 -3.17 1.38
C ALA A 61 14.53 -2.82 2.07
N LEU A 62 14.63 -2.94 3.41
CA LEU A 62 15.89 -2.79 4.14
C LEU A 62 16.96 -3.81 3.69
N GLY A 63 16.54 -4.97 3.18
CA GLY A 63 17.43 -6.05 2.75
C GLY A 63 17.44 -6.25 1.22
N PRO A 64 17.95 -5.31 0.41
CA PRO A 64 17.90 -5.42 -1.06
C PRO A 64 18.70 -6.62 -1.61
N ALA A 65 19.66 -7.13 -0.85
CA ALA A 65 20.37 -8.37 -1.17
C ALA A 65 19.52 -9.62 -0.90
N ALA A 66 18.63 -9.56 0.09
CA ALA A 66 17.70 -10.65 0.41
C ALA A 66 16.46 -10.63 -0.49
N PHE A 67 16.03 -9.43 -0.93
CA PHE A 67 14.84 -9.23 -1.77
C PHE A 67 15.19 -8.49 -3.07
N PRO A 68 15.92 -9.13 -4.00
CA PRO A 68 16.33 -8.50 -5.26
C PRO A 68 15.13 -8.17 -6.17
N SER A 69 14.00 -8.86 -6.01
CA SER A 69 12.70 -8.54 -6.62
C SER A 69 12.25 -7.12 -6.27
N LEU A 70 12.18 -6.80 -4.97
CA LEU A 70 11.77 -5.47 -4.50
C LEU A 70 12.68 -4.39 -5.05
N LYS A 71 14.01 -4.57 -4.95
CA LYS A 71 14.99 -3.62 -5.51
C LYS A 71 14.73 -3.35 -7.00
N ARG A 72 14.45 -4.40 -7.77
CA ARG A 72 14.13 -4.27 -9.20
C ARG A 72 12.87 -3.43 -9.40
N PHE A 73 11.78 -3.73 -8.70
CA PHE A 73 10.52 -3.01 -8.87
C PHE A 73 10.62 -1.54 -8.45
N GLU A 74 11.30 -1.24 -7.34
CA GLU A 74 11.56 0.15 -6.94
C GLU A 74 12.35 0.91 -8.01
N THR A 75 13.39 0.27 -8.57
CA THR A 75 14.20 0.87 -9.64
C THR A 75 13.39 1.11 -10.91
N GLU A 76 12.54 0.17 -11.30
CA GLU A 76 11.67 0.31 -12.48
C GLU A 76 10.64 1.44 -12.29
N VAL A 77 9.98 1.53 -11.13
CA VAL A 77 9.02 2.61 -10.84
C VAL A 77 9.67 3.98 -10.85
N VAL A 78 10.86 4.13 -10.24
CA VAL A 78 11.64 5.37 -10.31
C VAL A 78 11.98 5.70 -11.77
N SER A 79 12.48 4.72 -12.54
CA SER A 79 12.84 4.92 -13.94
C SER A 79 11.65 5.37 -14.81
N TRP A 80 10.48 4.72 -14.68
CA TRP A 80 9.28 5.14 -15.39
C TRP A 80 8.84 6.55 -15.01
N THR A 81 8.89 6.90 -13.73
CA THR A 81 8.53 8.23 -13.24
C THR A 81 9.45 9.31 -13.80
N LEU A 82 10.76 9.07 -13.79
CA LEU A 82 11.74 9.97 -14.40
C LEU A 82 11.52 10.14 -15.90
N GLY A 83 11.14 9.06 -16.60
CA GLY A 83 10.78 9.10 -18.02
C GLY A 83 9.52 9.95 -18.29
N LEU A 84 8.48 9.77 -17.48
CA LEU A 84 7.23 10.56 -17.58
C LEU A 84 7.46 12.06 -17.33
N LEU A 85 8.41 12.40 -16.45
CA LEU A 85 8.73 13.78 -16.08
C LEU A 85 9.88 14.40 -16.89
N ASN A 86 10.36 13.73 -17.94
CA ASN A 86 11.47 14.19 -18.78
C ASN A 86 12.76 14.53 -18.01
N GLY A 87 13.10 13.74 -16.98
CA GLY A 87 14.25 14.02 -16.09
C GLY A 87 15.63 13.98 -16.77
N GLY A 88 15.75 13.31 -17.93
CA GLY A 88 17.01 13.16 -18.66
C GLY A 88 17.98 12.16 -18.01
N ASN A 89 19.14 11.94 -18.65
CA ASN A 89 20.05 10.84 -18.32
C ASN A 89 20.75 10.95 -16.95
N ALA A 90 20.80 12.16 -16.38
CA ALA A 90 21.44 12.39 -15.08
C ALA A 90 20.45 12.33 -13.90
N ALA A 91 19.15 12.20 -14.17
CA ALA A 91 18.15 12.15 -13.12
C ALA A 91 18.22 10.84 -12.34
N THR A 92 17.96 10.93 -11.05
CA THR A 92 17.88 9.82 -10.10
C THR A 92 16.71 10.05 -9.15
N GLY A 93 16.34 9.03 -8.37
CA GLY A 93 15.26 9.13 -7.41
C GLY A 93 15.23 7.94 -6.45
N ASN A 94 14.29 8.01 -5.51
CA ASN A 94 14.00 6.97 -4.54
C ASN A 94 12.47 6.79 -4.42
N ILE A 95 12.06 5.65 -3.86
CA ILE A 95 10.69 5.45 -3.39
C ILE A 95 10.61 5.95 -1.95
N THR A 96 9.52 6.64 -1.60
CA THR A 96 9.23 7.12 -0.24
C THR A 96 7.86 6.58 0.21
N SER A 97 7.54 6.73 1.49
CA SER A 97 6.24 6.35 2.06
C SER A 97 5.08 7.25 1.62
N GLY A 98 5.37 8.44 1.09
CA GLY A 98 4.37 9.38 0.60
C GLY A 98 4.93 10.77 0.32
N GLY A 99 4.07 11.67 -0.16
CA GLY A 99 4.47 12.99 -0.63
C GLY A 99 5.12 13.89 0.43
N THR A 100 4.77 13.74 1.70
CA THR A 100 5.42 14.48 2.78
C THR A 100 6.89 14.09 2.92
N GLU A 101 7.21 12.80 2.96
CA GLU A 101 8.60 12.33 2.99
C GLU A 101 9.34 12.69 1.70
N SER A 102 8.68 12.73 0.55
CA SER A 102 9.33 13.19 -0.69
C SER A 102 9.80 14.65 -0.64
N ILE A 103 9.23 15.48 0.24
CA ILE A 103 9.55 16.91 0.38
C ILE A 103 10.65 17.16 1.43
N PHE A 104 10.79 16.32 2.45
CA PHE A 104 11.67 16.52 3.61
C PHE A 104 12.87 15.57 3.60
#